data_AF-A0A957S5L0-F1
#
_entry.id   AF-A0A957S5L0-F1
#
_cell.length_a   1.000
_cell.length_b   1.000
_cell.length_c   1.000
_cell.angle_alpha   90.00
_cell.angle_beta   90.00
_cell.angle_gamma   90.00
#
_symmetry.space_group_name_H-M   'P 1'
#
loop_
_entity.id
_entity.type
_entity.pdbx_description
1 polymer ?
#
loop_
_entity_poly.entity_id
_entity_poly.type
_entity_poly.pdbx_seq_one_letter_code
_entity_poly.pdbx_strand_id
1 'polypeptide(L)'
;VLGKQLPPGEQAAIQARQLLARHGVVTRESLAGEFGAWEWHPIYQELQRLELRGEVRRGLFVQGLPGLQFALPEVVERLRDAAAASTESAYADDALVLLSACDPANLYGPALEDGPRTANGEPLTFARIPSTWLVQQRGFPVLLIEDTGSSLQTIQGADEGAASAALTVWLAHLARFASRVSVKRWNGESVLNGPGQAVLEAAGFYRDYDGMSWAR
;
A
#
# COMPACT_ATOMS: atom_id res chain seq x y z
N VAL A 1 -29.58 -1.48 12.22
CA VAL A 1 -30.02 -2.89 12.35
C VAL A 1 -28.99 -3.74 11.64
N LEU A 2 -28.18 -4.53 12.36
CA LEU A 2 -27.34 -5.53 11.69
C LEU A 2 -28.29 -6.50 10.97
N GLY A 3 -28.05 -6.73 9.68
CA GLY A 3 -28.93 -7.53 8.82
C GLY A 3 -29.09 -8.98 9.30
N LYS A 4 -29.89 -9.75 8.56
CA LYS A 4 -30.09 -11.18 8.85
C LYS A 4 -28.73 -11.90 8.87
N GLN A 5 -28.50 -12.70 9.91
CA GLN A 5 -27.31 -13.56 9.97
C GLN A 5 -27.34 -14.56 8.82
N LEU A 6 -26.24 -14.63 8.06
CA LEU A 6 -26.08 -15.57 6.96
C LEU A 6 -25.69 -16.96 7.50
N PRO A 7 -26.09 -18.04 6.82
CA PRO A 7 -25.57 -19.37 7.12
C PRO A 7 -24.04 -19.40 7.03
N PRO A 8 -23.34 -20.19 7.87
CA PRO A 8 -21.87 -20.20 7.91
C PRO A 8 -21.19 -20.47 6.55
N GLY A 9 -21.78 -21.35 5.73
CA GLY A 9 -21.25 -21.65 4.40
C GLY A 9 -21.35 -20.48 3.41
N GLU A 10 -22.44 -19.71 3.49
CA GLU A 10 -22.64 -18.51 2.66
C GLU A 10 -21.71 -17.38 3.10
N GLN A 11 -21.53 -17.22 4.41
CA GLN A 11 -20.57 -16.28 4.97
C GLN A 11 -19.13 -16.60 4.52
N ALA A 12 -18.72 -17.86 4.57
CA ALA A 12 -17.41 -18.29 4.11
C ALA A 12 -17.21 -18.07 2.60
N ALA A 13 -18.26 -18.28 1.80
CA ALA A 13 -18.26 -17.96 0.37
C ALA A 13 -17.99 -16.48 0.07
N ILE A 14 -18.67 -15.60 0.80
CA ILE A 14 -18.47 -14.15 0.67
C ILE A 14 -17.07 -13.76 1.12
N GLN A 15 -16.62 -14.25 2.28
CA GLN A 15 -15.29 -13.96 2.83
C GLN A 15 -14.17 -14.44 1.90
N ALA A 16 -14.27 -15.65 1.34
CA ALA A 16 -13.29 -16.18 0.39
C ALA A 16 -13.17 -15.30 -0.86
N ARG A 17 -14.30 -14.90 -1.45
CA ARG A 17 -14.32 -14.00 -2.62
C ARG A 17 -13.80 -12.61 -2.28
N GLN A 18 -14.11 -12.10 -1.09
CA GLN A 18 -13.61 -10.81 -0.61
C GLN A 18 -12.08 -10.82 -0.46
N LEU A 19 -11.51 -11.87 0.13
CA LEU A 19 -10.05 -12.02 0.26
C LEU A 19 -9.38 -12.13 -1.12
N LEU A 20 -9.95 -12.91 -2.04
CA LEU A 20 -9.44 -13.04 -3.41
C LEU A 20 -9.47 -11.70 -4.16
N ALA A 21 -10.55 -10.93 -4.03
CA ALA A 21 -10.67 -9.62 -4.68
C ALA A 21 -9.67 -8.60 -4.11
N ARG A 22 -9.39 -8.66 -2.80
CA ARG A 22 -8.52 -7.72 -2.10
C ARG A 22 -7.04 -8.01 -2.31
N HIS A 23 -6.62 -9.26 -2.14
CA HIS A 23 -5.20 -9.63 -2.11
C HIS A 23 -4.72 -10.27 -3.41
N GLY A 24 -5.62 -10.76 -4.27
CA GLY A 24 -5.31 -11.55 -5.45
C GLY A 24 -4.79 -12.96 -5.13
N VAL A 25 -3.85 -13.06 -4.20
CA VAL A 25 -3.31 -14.30 -3.62
C VAL A 25 -3.70 -14.36 -2.15
N VAL A 26 -4.38 -15.44 -1.77
CA VAL A 26 -4.90 -15.66 -0.41
C VAL A 26 -4.12 -16.76 0.28
N THR A 27 -3.69 -16.49 1.50
CA THR A 27 -3.09 -17.46 2.42
C THR A 27 -3.80 -17.38 3.77
N ARG A 28 -3.41 -18.25 4.71
CA ARG A 28 -3.93 -18.16 6.09
C ARG A 28 -3.62 -16.80 6.73
N GLU A 29 -2.49 -16.20 6.39
CA GLU A 29 -2.06 -14.91 6.93
C GLU A 29 -2.83 -13.73 6.34
N SER A 30 -3.57 -13.91 5.23
CA SER A 30 -4.51 -12.90 4.74
C SER A 30 -5.62 -12.58 5.75
N LEU A 31 -5.80 -13.40 6.79
CA LEU A 31 -6.73 -13.12 7.89
C LEU A 31 -6.09 -12.25 9.00
N ALA A 32 -4.76 -12.09 9.02
CA ALA A 32 -4.03 -11.31 10.03
C ALA A 32 -4.28 -9.82 9.82
N GLY A 33 -5.45 -9.34 10.25
CA GLY A 33 -5.90 -7.97 10.06
C GLY A 33 -7.40 -7.85 9.79
N GLU A 34 -8.10 -8.95 9.52
CA GLU A 34 -9.54 -8.93 9.31
C GLU A 34 -10.29 -8.67 10.61
N PHE A 35 -11.23 -7.72 10.56
CA PHE A 35 -12.10 -7.43 11.69
C PHE A 35 -13.25 -8.44 11.75
N GLY A 36 -13.58 -8.91 12.96
CA GLY A 36 -14.72 -9.81 13.19
C GLY A 36 -14.37 -11.29 13.30
N ALA A 37 -13.14 -11.61 13.70
CA ALA A 37 -12.71 -12.97 14.08
C ALA A 37 -13.02 -14.04 13.02
N TRP A 38 -12.64 -13.78 11.77
CA TRP A 38 -12.88 -14.73 10.68
C TRP A 38 -12.09 -16.01 10.92
N GLU A 39 -12.71 -17.15 10.65
CA GLU A 39 -12.08 -18.46 10.84
C GLU A 39 -11.51 -18.98 9.52
N TRP A 40 -10.25 -19.43 9.55
CA TRP A 40 -9.58 -19.96 8.37
C TRP A 40 -10.23 -21.24 7.83
N HIS A 41 -10.66 -22.15 8.71
CA HIS A 41 -11.14 -23.47 8.30
C HIS A 41 -12.33 -23.43 7.31
N PRO A 42 -13.43 -22.71 7.57
CA PRO A 42 -14.54 -22.64 6.62
C PRO A 42 -14.17 -21.92 5.31
N ILE A 43 -13.33 -20.88 5.38
CA ILE A 43 -12.82 -20.17 4.19
C ILE A 43 -11.96 -21.11 3.33
N TYR A 44 -11.08 -21.87 3.96
CA TYR A 44 -10.23 -22.85 3.28
C TYR A 44 -11.05 -23.94 2.58
N GLN A 45 -12.11 -24.47 3.23
CA GLN A 45 -13.02 -25.41 2.59
C GLN A 45 -13.71 -24.81 1.36
N GLU A 46 -14.10 -23.53 1.43
CA GLU A 46 -14.67 -22.86 0.26
C GLU A 46 -13.63 -22.66 -0.85
N LEU A 47 -12.40 -22.23 -0.51
CA LEU A 47 -11.31 -22.09 -1.49
C LEU A 47 -11.02 -23.42 -2.20
N GLN A 48 -11.11 -24.56 -1.50
CA GLN A 48 -11.05 -25.89 -2.13
C GLN A 48 -12.23 -26.17 -3.07
N ARG A 49 -13.46 -25.77 -2.72
CA ARG A 49 -14.61 -25.90 -3.63
C ARG A 49 -14.41 -25.05 -4.88
N LEU A 50 -13.90 -23.82 -4.74
CA LEU A 50 -13.58 -22.94 -5.86
C LEU A 50 -12.47 -23.52 -6.74
N GLU A 51 -11.46 -24.15 -6.14
CA GLU A 51 -10.42 -24.91 -6.87
C GLU A 51 -11.02 -26.06 -7.68
N LEU A 52 -11.88 -26.89 -7.07
CA LEU A 52 -12.54 -28.01 -7.76
C LEU A 52 -13.44 -27.55 -8.92
N ARG A 53 -14.02 -26.36 -8.83
CA ARG A 53 -14.78 -25.71 -9.92
C ARG A 53 -13.89 -25.07 -10.98
N GLY A 54 -12.58 -24.98 -10.75
CA GLY A 54 -11.63 -24.32 -11.62
C GLY A 54 -11.64 -22.79 -11.54
N GLU A 55 -12.41 -22.19 -10.61
CA GLU A 55 -12.50 -20.74 -10.38
C GLU A 55 -11.22 -20.18 -9.74
N VAL A 56 -10.47 -21.03 -9.02
CA VAL A 56 -9.24 -20.67 -8.30
C VAL A 56 -8.15 -21.68 -8.63
N ARG A 57 -6.89 -21.25 -8.54
CA ARG A 57 -5.70 -22.10 -8.60
C ARG A 57 -5.08 -22.20 -7.21
N ARG A 58 -4.62 -23.40 -6.87
CA ARG A 58 -3.94 -23.69 -5.62
C ARG A 58 -2.48 -24.04 -5.88
N GLY A 59 -1.56 -23.45 -5.12
CA GLY A 59 -0.13 -23.65 -5.33
C GLY A 59 0.74 -22.77 -4.45
N LEU A 60 2.00 -22.61 -4.84
CA LEU A 60 2.95 -21.67 -4.27
C LEU A 60 3.31 -20.68 -5.38
N PHE A 61 2.73 -19.48 -5.33
CA PHE A 61 2.88 -18.47 -6.38
C PHE A 61 3.92 -17.42 -6.01
N VAL A 62 3.96 -17.02 -4.74
CA VAL A 62 4.82 -15.95 -4.22
C VAL A 62 5.76 -16.51 -3.16
N GLN A 63 7.06 -16.31 -3.33
CA GLN A 63 8.06 -16.66 -2.32
C GLN A 63 7.93 -15.77 -1.09
N GLY A 64 8.12 -16.34 0.11
CA GLY A 64 8.04 -15.62 1.38
C GLY A 64 6.64 -15.60 2.02
N LEU A 65 5.59 -15.86 1.25
CA LEU A 65 4.25 -16.13 1.81
C LEU A 65 4.16 -17.60 2.26
N PRO A 66 3.79 -17.88 3.52
CA PRO A 66 3.83 -19.23 4.05
C PRO A 66 2.61 -20.06 3.66
N GLY A 67 2.81 -21.38 3.68
CA GLY A 67 1.75 -22.35 3.45
C GLY A 67 1.21 -22.33 2.03
N LEU A 68 0.05 -22.97 1.86
CA LEU A 68 -0.60 -23.11 0.57
C LEU A 68 -1.33 -21.82 0.18
N GLN A 69 -1.21 -21.44 -1.09
CA GLN A 69 -1.75 -20.19 -1.61
C GLN A 69 -2.88 -20.49 -2.61
N PHE A 70 -3.87 -19.60 -2.63
CA PHE A 70 -5.02 -19.65 -3.53
C PHE A 70 -5.12 -18.35 -4.31
N ALA A 71 -5.24 -18.41 -5.63
CA ALA A 71 -5.33 -17.21 -6.46
C ALA A 71 -6.29 -17.41 -7.63
N LEU A 72 -6.88 -16.31 -8.12
CA LEU A 72 -7.66 -16.35 -9.35
C LEU A 72 -6.74 -16.70 -10.54
N PRO A 73 -7.20 -17.45 -11.56
CA PRO A 73 -6.38 -17.81 -12.72
C PRO A 73 -5.71 -16.60 -13.37
N GLU A 74 -6.45 -15.50 -13.55
CA GLU A 74 -5.93 -14.23 -14.09
C GLU A 74 -4.83 -13.60 -13.23
N VAL A 75 -4.86 -13.75 -11.90
CA VAL A 75 -3.80 -13.28 -11.00
C VAL A 75 -2.55 -14.13 -11.19
N VAL A 76 -2.69 -15.44 -11.36
CA VAL A 76 -1.55 -16.33 -11.63
C VAL A 76 -0.89 -15.98 -12.96
N GLU A 77 -1.66 -15.70 -14.01
CA GLU A 77 -1.06 -15.28 -15.28
C GLU A 77 -0.35 -13.93 -15.15
N ARG A 78 -0.93 -12.93 -14.47
CA ARG A 78 -0.24 -11.65 -14.20
C ARG A 78 1.08 -11.84 -13.44
N LEU A 79 1.12 -12.76 -12.47
CA LEU A 79 2.36 -13.09 -11.75
C LEU A 79 3.40 -13.74 -12.66
N ARG A 80 2.99 -14.59 -13.61
CA ARG A 80 3.88 -15.17 -14.61
C ARG A 80 4.41 -14.12 -15.57
N ASP A 81 3.56 -13.21 -16.03
CA ASP A 81 3.96 -12.11 -16.90
C ASP A 81 4.98 -11.21 -16.20
N ALA A 82 4.72 -10.84 -14.94
CA ALA A 82 5.64 -10.07 -14.11
C ALA A 82 6.97 -10.80 -13.87
N ALA A 83 6.93 -12.12 -13.65
CA ALA A 83 8.12 -12.95 -13.52
C ALA A 83 8.90 -13.08 -14.84
N ALA A 84 8.23 -13.25 -15.98
CA ALA A 84 8.87 -13.43 -17.29
C ALA A 84 9.56 -12.14 -17.76
N ALA A 85 8.90 -11.02 -17.57
CA ALA A 85 9.41 -9.73 -18.00
C ALA A 85 10.20 -8.99 -16.90
N SER A 86 10.56 -9.71 -15.81
CA SER A 86 11.76 -9.43 -15.01
C SER A 86 13.06 -9.52 -15.83
N THR A 87 12.98 -9.97 -17.09
CA THR A 87 13.93 -9.62 -18.16
C THR A 87 13.60 -8.21 -18.69
N GLU A 88 14.11 -7.18 -17.99
CA GLU A 88 14.21 -5.76 -18.38
C GLU A 88 12.94 -4.94 -18.72
N SER A 89 11.75 -5.54 -18.96
CA SER A 89 10.63 -4.81 -19.60
C SER A 89 9.22 -4.91 -18.97
N ALA A 90 8.91 -5.79 -18.00
CA ALA A 90 7.56 -5.79 -17.36
C ALA A 90 7.42 -4.71 -16.30
N TYR A 91 8.54 -4.33 -15.69
CA TYR A 91 8.60 -3.22 -14.75
C TYR A 91 8.95 -1.90 -15.44
N ALA A 92 8.85 -1.85 -16.78
CA ALA A 92 9.05 -0.62 -17.55
C ALA A 92 8.02 0.47 -17.20
N ASP A 93 6.90 0.08 -16.58
CA ASP A 93 6.07 1.03 -15.85
C ASP A 93 6.53 1.03 -14.39
N ASP A 94 7.54 1.86 -14.11
CA ASP A 94 7.94 2.30 -12.76
C ASP A 94 6.85 3.19 -12.12
N ALA A 95 5.59 2.84 -12.38
CA ALA A 95 4.43 3.60 -11.99
C ALA A 95 4.35 3.64 -10.47
N LEU A 96 4.52 4.85 -9.95
CA LEU A 96 4.29 5.16 -8.56
C LEU A 96 2.79 5.03 -8.28
N VAL A 97 2.45 4.28 -7.24
CA VAL A 97 1.08 4.05 -6.79
C VAL A 97 0.88 4.80 -5.47
N LEU A 98 -0.04 5.74 -5.45
CA LEU A 98 -0.50 6.39 -4.22
C LEU A 98 -1.64 5.58 -3.61
N LEU A 99 -1.46 5.15 -2.36
CA LEU A 99 -2.46 4.43 -1.58
C LEU A 99 -2.83 5.24 -0.33
N SER A 100 -4.10 5.21 0.04
CA SER A 100 -4.50 5.64 1.38
C SER A 100 -3.94 4.66 2.41
N ALA A 101 -3.53 5.14 3.57
CA ALA A 101 -3.11 4.28 4.66
C ALA A 101 -4.24 3.33 5.14
N CYS A 102 -5.50 3.72 4.95
CA CYS A 102 -6.68 2.91 5.23
C CYS A 102 -7.02 1.90 4.12
N ASP A 103 -6.31 1.93 2.98
CA ASP A 103 -6.59 1.03 1.88
C ASP A 103 -6.34 -0.43 2.32
N PRO A 104 -7.27 -1.37 2.10
CA PRO A 104 -7.07 -2.76 2.49
C PRO A 104 -5.94 -3.47 1.73
N ALA A 105 -5.49 -2.94 0.59
CA ALA A 105 -4.32 -3.41 -0.13
C ALA A 105 -3.00 -2.88 0.46
N ASN A 106 -3.05 -1.91 1.40
CA ASN A 106 -1.86 -1.42 2.07
C ASN A 106 -1.27 -2.49 3.01
N LEU A 107 -0.06 -2.96 2.69
CA LEU A 107 0.67 -3.95 3.47
C LEU A 107 1.45 -3.33 4.65
N TYR A 108 1.57 -2.00 4.71
CA TYR A 108 2.40 -1.28 5.69
C TYR A 108 1.56 -0.56 6.76
N GLY A 109 2.19 -0.12 7.85
CA GLY A 109 1.53 0.61 8.93
C GLY A 109 2.10 0.22 10.29
N PRO A 110 1.86 -1.01 10.78
CA PRO A 110 2.60 -1.52 11.93
C PRO A 110 4.06 -1.80 11.53
N ALA A 111 4.97 -1.66 12.50
CA ALA A 111 6.37 -2.02 12.31
C ALA A 111 6.50 -3.53 12.02
N LEU A 112 7.26 -3.88 11.00
CA LEU A 112 7.67 -5.25 10.67
C LEU A 112 9.15 -5.41 11.04
N GLU A 113 9.53 -6.54 11.64
CA GLU A 113 10.93 -6.77 12.10
C GLU A 113 11.94 -6.63 10.95
N ASP A 114 11.63 -7.22 9.79
CA ASP A 114 12.40 -7.12 8.54
C ASP A 114 11.76 -6.13 7.55
N GLY A 115 11.07 -5.11 8.08
CA GLY A 115 10.34 -4.12 7.31
C GLY A 115 11.19 -3.01 6.70
N PRO A 116 10.58 -2.18 5.84
CA PRO A 116 11.20 -0.95 5.36
C PRO A 116 11.50 -0.02 6.54
N ARG A 117 12.54 0.79 6.38
CA ARG A 117 12.99 1.78 7.37
C ARG A 117 12.80 3.19 6.85
N THR A 118 12.56 4.13 7.75
CA THR A 118 12.56 5.56 7.45
C THR A 118 13.96 5.98 6.99
N ALA A 119 14.10 7.15 6.36
CA ALA A 119 15.40 7.72 6.03
C ALA A 119 16.35 7.86 7.23
N ASN A 120 15.80 7.92 8.45
CA ASN A 120 16.55 7.99 9.70
C ASN A 120 16.95 6.59 10.24
N GLY A 121 16.60 5.50 9.55
CA GLY A 121 16.93 4.13 9.92
C GLY A 121 15.96 3.48 10.92
N GLU A 122 14.89 4.18 11.30
CA GLU A 122 13.86 3.68 12.20
C GLU A 122 12.89 2.75 11.45
N PRO A 123 12.27 1.75 12.11
CA PRO A 123 11.21 0.96 11.46
C PRO A 123 10.09 1.86 10.93
N LEU A 124 9.65 1.63 9.69
CA LEU A 124 8.52 2.38 9.12
C LEU A 124 7.24 2.01 9.87
N THR A 125 6.73 2.96 10.65
CA THR A 125 5.50 2.82 11.42
C THR A 125 4.63 4.05 11.24
N PHE A 126 3.32 3.87 11.06
CA PHE A 126 2.36 4.96 10.91
C PHE A 126 0.93 4.49 11.19
N ALA A 127 0.06 5.43 11.56
CA ALA A 127 -1.35 5.16 11.79
C ALA A 127 -2.11 5.00 10.45
N ARG A 128 -2.96 3.98 10.36
CA ARG A 128 -3.86 3.77 9.20
C ARG A 128 -5.11 4.63 9.31
N ILE A 129 -4.94 5.94 9.12
CA ILE A 129 -6.01 6.95 9.15
C ILE A 129 -6.20 7.62 7.78
N PRO A 130 -7.39 8.18 7.46
CA PRO A 130 -7.69 8.68 6.12
C PRO A 130 -6.80 9.83 5.62
N SER A 131 -6.18 10.57 6.55
CA SER A 131 -5.27 11.68 6.24
C SER A 131 -3.84 11.23 5.92
N THR A 132 -3.55 9.94 6.07
CA THR A 132 -2.22 9.37 5.82
C THR A 132 -2.22 8.68 4.47
N TRP A 133 -1.18 8.93 3.68
CA TRP A 133 -1.00 8.37 2.34
C TRP A 133 0.39 7.77 2.22
N LEU A 134 0.51 6.73 1.42
CA LEU A 134 1.76 6.05 1.13
C LEU A 134 1.93 5.93 -0.37
N VAL A 135 3.03 6.48 -0.88
CA VAL A 135 3.44 6.25 -2.27
C VAL A 135 4.37 5.05 -2.32
N GLN A 136 4.09 4.12 -3.23
CA GLN A 136 4.88 2.92 -3.44
C GLN A 136 5.38 2.84 -4.87
N GLN A 137 6.58 2.31 -5.05
CA GLN A 137 7.15 1.93 -6.33
C GLN A 137 7.37 0.42 -6.31
N ARG A 138 6.73 -0.31 -7.24
CA ARG A 138 6.80 -1.79 -7.30
C ARG A 138 6.48 -2.47 -5.97
N GLY A 139 5.55 -1.89 -5.20
CA GLY A 139 5.15 -2.38 -3.88
C GLY A 139 6.07 -1.97 -2.73
N PHE A 140 7.22 -1.34 -2.98
CA PHE A 140 8.10 -0.80 -1.93
C PHE A 140 7.74 0.65 -1.61
N PRO A 141 7.67 1.06 -0.33
CA PRO A 141 7.30 2.42 0.01
C PRO A 141 8.43 3.40 -0.33
N VAL A 142 8.05 4.58 -0.82
CA VAL A 142 8.98 5.66 -1.22
C VAL A 142 8.76 6.90 -0.38
N LEU A 143 7.50 7.30 -0.21
CA LEU A 143 7.13 8.50 0.53
C LEU A 143 5.87 8.24 1.36
N LEU A 144 5.99 8.42 2.66
CA LEU A 144 4.89 8.48 3.60
C LEU A 144 4.48 9.95 3.80
N ILE A 145 3.18 10.21 3.73
CA ILE A 145 2.56 11.52 3.87
C ILE A 145 1.60 11.44 5.06
N GLU A 146 1.90 12.16 6.13
CA GLU A 146 1.10 12.16 7.35
C GLU A 146 0.43 13.52 7.57
N ASP A 147 -0.55 13.55 8.45
CA ASP A 147 -1.22 14.78 8.89
C ASP A 147 -1.72 15.64 7.72
N THR A 148 -2.32 15.01 6.71
CA THR A 148 -2.84 15.70 5.50
C THR A 148 -1.73 16.43 4.72
N GLY A 149 -0.49 15.97 4.82
CA GLY A 149 0.67 16.56 4.15
C GLY A 149 1.50 17.52 5.00
N SER A 150 1.18 17.70 6.28
CA SER A 150 2.01 18.52 7.18
C SER A 150 3.36 17.87 7.50
N SER A 151 3.45 16.54 7.43
CA SER A 151 4.69 15.80 7.68
C SER A 151 4.94 14.82 6.54
N LEU A 152 6.14 14.89 5.95
CA LEU A 152 6.59 13.99 4.90
C LEU A 152 7.77 13.16 5.42
N GLN A 153 7.75 11.86 5.15
CA GLN A 153 8.78 10.92 5.57
C GLN A 153 9.22 10.07 4.37
N THR A 154 10.48 10.24 3.95
CA THR A 154 11.09 9.38 2.94
C THR A 154 11.55 8.07 3.55
N ILE A 155 11.65 7.04 2.70
CA ILE A 155 12.07 5.69 3.07
C ILE A 155 13.55 5.50 2.74
N GLN A 156 14.26 4.73 3.55
CA GLN A 156 15.65 4.37 3.31
C GLN A 156 15.81 3.73 1.92
N GLY A 157 16.74 4.26 1.12
CA GLY A 157 16.98 3.81 -0.25
C GLY A 157 16.19 4.57 -1.32
N ALA A 158 15.24 5.43 -0.94
CA ALA A 158 14.62 6.38 -1.87
C ALA A 158 15.56 7.58 -2.07
N ASP A 159 15.96 7.83 -3.31
CA ASP A 159 16.71 9.03 -3.67
C ASP A 159 15.78 10.26 -3.84
N GLU A 160 16.39 11.44 -4.03
CA GLU A 160 15.65 12.69 -4.21
C GLU A 160 14.72 12.67 -5.45
N GLY A 161 15.11 11.94 -6.50
CA GLY A 161 14.32 11.80 -7.72
C GLY A 161 13.05 11.00 -7.47
N ALA A 162 13.16 9.87 -6.78
CA ALA A 162 12.03 9.04 -6.36
C ALA A 162 11.10 9.81 -5.41
N ALA A 163 11.65 10.54 -4.45
CA ALA A 163 10.87 11.37 -3.54
C ALA A 163 10.12 12.49 -4.28
N SER A 164 10.76 13.17 -5.23
CA SER A 164 10.15 14.21 -6.05
C SER A 164 9.03 13.67 -6.95
N ALA A 165 9.25 12.52 -7.59
CA ALA A 165 8.23 11.85 -8.39
C ALA A 165 7.04 11.41 -7.53
N ALA A 166 7.30 10.85 -6.34
CA ALA A 166 6.26 10.47 -5.38
C ALA A 166 5.42 11.66 -4.91
N LEU A 167 6.08 12.77 -4.59
CA LEU A 167 5.44 14.03 -4.24
C LEU A 167 4.54 14.53 -5.37
N THR A 168 5.00 14.46 -6.62
CA THR A 168 4.22 14.86 -7.80
C THR A 168 2.93 14.04 -7.94
N VAL A 169 3.00 12.72 -7.74
CA VAL A 169 1.82 11.84 -7.78
C VAL A 169 0.82 12.22 -6.67
N TRP A 170 1.31 12.48 -5.46
CA TRP A 170 0.44 12.92 -4.38
C TRP A 170 -0.21 14.29 -4.64
N LEU A 171 0.54 15.28 -5.11
CA LEU A 171 -0.01 16.60 -5.45
C LEU A 171 -1.07 16.51 -6.55
N ALA A 172 -0.85 15.67 -7.58
CA ALA A 172 -1.84 15.45 -8.63
C ALA A 172 -3.15 14.86 -8.09
N HIS A 173 -3.07 13.96 -7.11
CA HIS A 173 -4.24 13.44 -6.40
C HIS A 173 -4.91 14.52 -5.55
N LEU A 174 -4.14 15.24 -4.73
CA LEU A 174 -4.60 16.29 -3.84
C LEU A 174 -5.31 17.43 -4.59
N ALA A 175 -4.78 17.83 -5.76
CA ALA A 175 -5.31 18.90 -6.60
C ALA A 175 -6.75 18.67 -7.10
N ARG A 176 -7.29 17.45 -6.92
CA ARG A 176 -8.67 17.09 -7.24
C ARG A 176 -9.67 17.62 -6.22
N PHE A 177 -9.25 17.89 -4.98
CA PHE A 177 -10.14 18.27 -3.88
C PHE A 177 -9.58 19.31 -2.90
N ALA A 178 -8.29 19.63 -2.94
CA ALA A 178 -7.71 20.71 -2.14
C ALA A 178 -6.99 21.75 -3.02
N SER A 179 -7.07 23.01 -2.60
CA SER A 179 -6.43 24.15 -3.25
C SER A 179 -5.13 24.59 -2.59
N ARG A 180 -4.84 24.09 -1.38
CA ARG A 180 -3.65 24.44 -0.60
C ARG A 180 -3.22 23.27 0.28
N VAL A 181 -1.91 23.07 0.43
CA VAL A 181 -1.31 22.24 1.48
C VAL A 181 -0.07 22.93 2.04
N SER A 182 0.21 22.72 3.32
CA SER A 182 1.43 23.20 3.97
C SER A 182 2.17 22.01 4.56
N VAL A 183 3.45 21.90 4.23
CA VAL A 183 4.40 20.93 4.75
C VAL A 183 5.26 21.64 5.78
N LYS A 184 5.29 21.12 7.01
CA LYS A 184 6.10 21.68 8.11
C LYS A 184 7.31 20.82 8.42
N ARG A 185 7.19 19.51 8.22
CA ARG A 185 8.23 18.55 8.58
C ARG A 185 8.64 17.69 7.40
N TRP A 186 9.94 17.42 7.32
CA TRP A 186 10.56 16.49 6.40
C TRP A 186 11.49 15.57 7.19
N ASN A 187 11.23 14.26 7.15
CA ASN A 187 11.97 13.24 7.90
C ASN A 187 12.03 13.53 9.42
N GLY A 188 10.95 14.06 9.99
CA GLY A 188 10.82 14.40 11.40
C GLY A 188 11.39 15.78 11.80
N GLU A 189 12.19 16.40 10.93
CA GLU A 189 12.79 17.72 11.16
C GLU A 189 11.98 18.84 10.52
N SER A 190 12.26 20.09 10.91
CA SER A 190 11.69 21.26 10.22
C SER A 190 12.09 21.25 8.75
N VAL A 191 11.11 21.49 7.86
CA VAL A 191 11.38 21.55 6.43
C VAL A 191 12.23 22.77 6.04
N LEU A 192 12.13 23.85 6.81
CA LEU A 192 12.84 25.10 6.52
C LEU A 192 14.33 24.96 6.77
N ASN A 193 15.13 25.37 5.78
CA ASN A 193 16.58 25.26 5.74
C ASN A 193 17.10 23.81 5.85
N GLY A 194 16.23 22.83 5.60
CA GLY A 194 16.55 21.40 5.63
C GLY A 194 16.60 20.77 4.23
N PRO A 195 16.98 19.49 4.11
CA PRO A 195 17.12 18.80 2.82
C PRO A 195 15.80 18.70 2.03
N GLY A 196 14.66 18.66 2.73
CA GLY A 196 13.33 18.62 2.10
C GLY A 196 12.93 19.90 1.39
N GLN A 197 13.57 21.04 1.70
CA GLN A 197 13.20 22.33 1.12
C GLN A 197 13.38 22.34 -0.40
N ALA A 198 14.56 21.90 -0.89
CA ALA A 198 14.88 21.90 -2.31
C ALA A 198 13.94 20.99 -3.12
N VAL A 199 13.58 19.83 -2.57
CA VAL A 199 12.65 18.88 -3.21
C VAL A 199 11.25 19.50 -3.35
N LEU A 200 10.79 20.21 -2.31
CA LEU A 200 9.47 20.87 -2.33
C LEU A 200 9.46 22.11 -3.25
N GLU A 201 10.53 22.91 -3.25
CA GLU A 201 10.67 24.04 -4.17
C GLU A 201 10.61 23.59 -5.63
N ALA A 202 11.29 22.49 -5.97
CA ALA A 202 11.23 21.89 -7.31
C ALA A 202 9.81 21.44 -7.70
N ALA A 203 8.97 21.10 -6.72
CA ALA A 203 7.56 20.74 -6.91
C ALA A 203 6.59 21.94 -6.86
N GLY A 204 7.11 23.17 -6.82
CA GLY A 204 6.31 24.39 -6.83
C GLY A 204 5.78 24.83 -5.47
N PHE A 205 6.31 24.28 -4.37
CA PHE A 205 6.08 24.86 -3.05
C PHE A 205 6.87 26.16 -2.90
N TYR A 206 6.34 27.07 -2.11
CA TYR A 206 7.01 28.31 -1.72
C TYR A 206 7.06 28.42 -0.20
N ARG A 207 8.05 29.16 0.29
CA ARG A 207 8.24 29.38 1.73
C ARG A 207 7.06 30.13 2.32
N ASP A 208 6.55 29.61 3.43
CA ASP A 208 5.52 30.22 4.29
C ASP A 208 6.10 30.45 5.70
N TYR A 209 5.33 31.06 6.60
CA TYR A 209 5.82 31.44 7.93
C TYR A 209 6.35 30.25 8.76
N ASP A 210 5.68 29.11 8.73
CA ASP A 210 6.00 27.93 9.55
C ASP A 210 6.30 26.66 8.73
N GLY A 211 6.58 26.80 7.43
CA GLY A 211 6.84 25.67 6.55
C GLY A 211 6.91 26.04 5.07
N MET A 212 6.63 25.06 4.22
CA MET A 212 6.55 25.18 2.77
C MET A 212 5.09 24.98 2.35
N SER A 213 4.53 25.93 1.61
CA SER A 213 3.15 25.88 1.15
C SER A 213 3.07 25.67 -0.35
N TRP A 214 2.14 24.83 -0.78
CA TRP A 214 1.75 24.66 -2.18
C TRP A 214 0.31 25.14 -2.33
N ALA A 215 0.04 25.85 -3.42
CA ALA A 215 -1.29 26.30 -3.78
C ALA A 215 -1.48 26.19 -5.30
N ARG A 216 -2.71 25.89 -5.70
CA ARG A 216 -3.10 25.79 -7.11
C ARG A 216 -3.61 27.11 -7.66
#